data_AF-A0A0N4YMU1-F1
#
_entry.id   AF-A0A0N4YMU1-F1
#
_cell.length_a   1.000
_cell.length_b   1.000
_cell.length_c   1.000
_cell.angle_alpha   90.00
_cell.angle_beta   90.00
_cell.angle_gamma   90.00
#
_symmetry.space_group_name_H-M   'P 1'
#
loop_
_entity.id
_entity.type
_entity.pdbx_description
1 polymer ?
#
loop_
_entity_poly.entity_id
_entity_poly.type
_entity_poly.pdbx_seq_one_letter_code
_entity_poly.pdbx_strand_id
1 'polypeptide(L)'
;MTLANEATHQLCYVWMPHRSLVCMSDESRYSWKHAVLSQHIRGRRVALTMREPSELFQEGGELYEKYGKQLIGLSNVRVPLRNRAST
;
A
#
# COMPACT_ATOMS: atom_id res chain seq x y z
N MET A 1 2.28 6.72 -11.42
CA MET A 1 1.06 6.86 -10.60
C MET A 1 0.59 8.29 -10.75
N THR A 2 -0.71 8.52 -10.67
CA THR A 2 -1.30 9.84 -10.71
C THR A 2 -1.95 10.11 -9.36
N LEU A 3 -1.68 11.28 -8.77
CA LEU A 3 -2.37 11.77 -7.59
C LEU A 3 -3.21 12.98 -7.95
N ALA A 4 -4.47 13.00 -7.50
CA ALA A 4 -5.40 14.10 -7.71
C ALA A 4 -5.87 14.66 -6.37
N ASN A 5 -5.81 15.98 -6.24
CA ASN A 5 -6.44 16.72 -5.16
C ASN A 5 -7.57 17.56 -5.77
N GLU A 6 -8.80 17.14 -5.53
CA GLU A 6 -9.99 17.79 -6.08
C GLU A 6 -10.27 19.14 -5.43
N ALA A 7 -9.91 19.31 -4.15
CA ALA A 7 -10.13 20.57 -3.42
C ALA A 7 -9.22 21.70 -3.92
N THR A 8 -7.98 21.38 -4.29
CA THR A 8 -7.02 22.35 -4.82
C THR A 8 -6.93 22.37 -6.34
N HIS A 9 -7.72 21.52 -7.03
CA HIS A 9 -7.67 21.32 -8.48
C HIS A 9 -6.26 20.97 -9.00
N GLN A 10 -5.52 20.16 -8.25
CA GLN A 10 -4.15 19.78 -8.56
C GLN A 10 -4.05 18.34 -9.06
N LEU A 11 -3.12 18.15 -9.98
CA LEU A 11 -2.74 16.84 -10.52
C LEU A 11 -1.23 16.67 -10.44
N CYS A 12 -0.79 15.58 -9.83
CA CYS A 12 0.62 15.23 -9.70
C CYS A 12 0.89 13.88 -10.38
N TYR A 13 1.88 13.84 -11.27
CA TYR A 13 2.34 12.61 -11.90
C TYR A 13 3.62 12.13 -11.22
N VAL A 14 3.56 10.94 -10.63
CA VAL A 14 4.70 10.31 -9.96
C VAL A 14 5.25 9.20 -10.85
N TRP A 15 6.49 9.37 -11.28
CA TRP A 15 7.23 8.32 -11.97
C TRP A 15 7.64 7.22 -10.99
N MET A 16 7.32 5.96 -11.32
CA MET A 16 7.63 4.79 -10.50
C MET A 16 8.50 3.81 -11.28
N PRO A 17 9.83 3.99 -11.32
CA PRO A 17 10.73 3.05 -11.97
C PRO A 17 10.71 1.67 -11.31
N HIS A 18 11.31 0.66 -11.97
CA HIS A 18 11.33 -0.69 -11.43
C HIS A 18 12.10 -0.72 -10.09
N ARG A 19 11.56 -1.45 -9.10
CA ARG A 19 12.09 -1.54 -7.72
C ARG A 19 12.12 -0.21 -6.95
N SER A 20 11.30 0.77 -7.34
CA SER A 20 11.07 1.98 -6.53
C SER A 20 10.17 1.69 -5.33
N LEU A 21 10.43 2.36 -4.21
CA LEU A 21 9.52 2.46 -3.07
C LEU A 21 8.78 3.80 -3.15
N VAL A 22 7.46 3.79 -2.90
CA VAL A 22 6.67 5.00 -2.72
C VAL A 22 6.09 4.97 -1.31
N CYS A 23 6.43 5.98 -0.51
CA CYS A 23 5.90 6.18 0.84
C CYS A 23 4.87 7.31 0.79
N MET A 24 3.68 7.05 1.33
CA MET A 24 2.59 8.03 1.40
C MET A 24 2.15 8.18 2.86
N SER A 25 2.29 9.37 3.41
CA SER A 25 1.78 9.74 4.73
C SER A 25 0.89 10.97 4.65
N ASP A 26 0.08 11.16 5.68
CA ASP A 26 -0.67 12.40 5.94
C ASP A 26 -1.49 12.85 4.72
N GLU A 27 -1.33 14.10 4.30
CA GLU A 27 -2.11 14.70 3.22
C GLU A 27 -2.08 13.84 1.95
N SER A 28 -0.90 13.35 1.56
CA SER A 28 -0.75 12.53 0.35
C SER A 28 -1.55 11.22 0.41
N ARG A 29 -1.80 10.68 1.61
CA ARG A 29 -2.57 9.45 1.82
C ARG A 29 -4.06 9.71 1.99
N TYR A 30 -4.42 10.75 2.74
CA TYR A 30 -5.79 10.97 3.19
C TYR A 30 -6.55 11.99 2.34
N SER A 31 -5.88 13.01 1.81
CA SER A 31 -6.51 14.09 1.05
C SER A 31 -6.39 13.88 -0.47
N TRP A 32 -5.37 13.13 -0.92
CA TRP A 32 -5.12 12.90 -2.33
C TRP A 32 -5.61 11.51 -2.77
N LYS A 33 -6.32 11.47 -3.90
CA LYS A 33 -6.69 10.20 -4.57
C LYS A 33 -5.53 9.74 -5.43
N HIS A 34 -5.16 8.46 -5.37
CA HIS A 34 -4.10 7.89 -6.19
C HIS A 34 -4.64 6.83 -7.16
N ALA A 35 -4.15 6.83 -8.40
CA ALA A 35 -4.55 5.89 -9.44
C ALA A 35 -3.42 5.57 -10.42
N VAL A 36 -3.59 4.49 -11.19
CA VAL A 36 -2.81 4.20 -12.40
C VAL A 36 -3.76 4.32 -13.58
N LEU A 37 -3.64 5.39 -14.36
CA LEU A 37 -4.44 5.60 -15.56
C LEU A 37 -4.09 4.55 -16.62
N SER A 38 -5.09 4.09 -17.37
CA SER A 38 -4.94 3.04 -18.41
C SER A 38 -3.86 3.37 -19.44
N GLN A 39 -3.81 4.62 -19.89
CA GLN A 39 -2.78 5.14 -20.81
C GLN A 39 -1.34 5.10 -20.28
N HIS A 40 -1.16 4.92 -18.97
CA HIS A 40 0.17 4.78 -18.35
C HIS A 40 0.63 3.32 -18.22
N ILE A 41 -0.21 2.34 -18.58
CA ILE A 41 0.14 0.93 -18.52
C ILE A 41 0.98 0.57 -19.74
N ARG A 42 2.26 0.24 -19.52
CA ARG A 42 3.23 -0.12 -20.58
C ARG A 42 3.50 -1.63 -20.69
N GLY A 43 2.97 -2.41 -19.76
CA GLY A 43 3.21 -3.84 -19.65
C GLY A 43 2.83 -4.36 -18.27
N ARG A 44 3.14 -5.65 -18.02
CA ARG A 44 2.86 -6.29 -16.74
C ARG A 44 3.77 -5.72 -15.64
N ARG A 45 3.18 -5.23 -14.55
CA ARG A 45 3.88 -4.76 -13.35
C ARG A 45 3.19 -5.31 -12.11
N VAL A 46 3.97 -5.87 -11.18
CA VAL A 46 3.49 -6.27 -9.85
C VAL A 46 3.93 -5.21 -8.85
N ALA A 47 3.02 -4.82 -7.96
CA ALA A 47 3.29 -3.91 -6.86
C ALA A 47 2.93 -4.61 -5.55
N LEU A 48 3.73 -4.39 -4.53
CA LEU A 48 3.42 -4.78 -3.15
C LEU A 48 3.11 -3.51 -2.36
N THR A 49 1.95 -3.49 -1.71
CA THR A 49 1.56 -2.40 -0.82
C THR A 49 1.57 -2.93 0.61
N MET A 50 2.38 -2.30 1.46
CA MET A 50 2.46 -2.63 2.89
C MET A 50 1.88 -1.48 3.70
N ARG A 51 1.05 -1.82 4.70
CA ARG A 51 0.40 -0.86 5.60
C ARG A 51 0.20 -1.52 6.96
N GLU A 52 0.25 -0.72 8.00
CA GLU A 52 -0.21 -1.13 9.32
C GLU A 52 -1.75 -1.15 9.34
N PRO A 53 -2.37 -2.06 10.13
CA PRO A 53 -3.81 -2.01 10.38
C PRO A 53 -4.20 -0.65 10.94
N SER A 54 -5.32 -0.08 10.48
CA SER A 54 -5.83 1.16 11.07
C SER A 54 -6.30 0.93 12.50
N GLU A 55 -6.44 2.00 13.29
CA GLU A 55 -6.84 1.97 14.70
C GLU A 55 -8.08 1.09 14.98
N LEU A 56 -9.06 1.09 14.07
CA LEU A 56 -10.25 0.22 14.15
C LEU A 56 -9.93 -1.28 14.29
N PHE A 57 -8.80 -1.73 13.72
CA PHE A 57 -8.34 -3.13 13.74
C PHE A 57 -7.23 -3.38 14.77
N GLN A 58 -6.81 -2.37 15.52
CA GLN A 58 -5.82 -2.50 16.59
C GLN A 58 -6.51 -2.78 17.93
N GLU A 59 -5.75 -3.19 18.95
CA GLU A 59 -6.30 -3.48 20.28
C GLU A 59 -7.10 -2.29 20.84
N GLY A 60 -8.33 -2.55 21.31
CA GLY A 60 -9.29 -1.52 21.72
C GLY A 60 -10.14 -0.93 20.58
N GLY A 61 -9.82 -1.23 19.32
CA GLY A 61 -10.62 -0.84 18.16
C GLY A 61 -11.88 -1.70 17.98
N GLU A 62 -12.94 -1.11 17.41
CA GLU A 62 -14.25 -1.77 17.24
C GLU A 62 -14.17 -3.09 16.45
N LEU A 63 -13.25 -3.19 15.49
CA LEU A 63 -13.08 -4.36 14.63
C LEU A 63 -11.98 -5.31 15.13
N TYR A 64 -11.38 -5.04 16.28
CA TYR A 64 -10.25 -5.80 16.80
C TYR A 64 -10.59 -7.27 17.04
N GLU A 65 -11.57 -7.54 17.90
CA GLU A 65 -11.94 -8.91 18.26
C GLU A 65 -12.51 -9.69 17.07
N LYS A 66 -13.18 -8.98 16.15
CA LYS A 66 -13.81 -9.61 14.98
C LYS A 66 -12.79 -9.97 13.88
N TYR A 67 -11.82 -9.08 13.61
CA TYR A 67 -10.90 -9.22 12.48
C TYR A 67 -9.46 -8.87 12.83
N GLY A 68 -9.26 -7.79 13.59
CA GLY A 68 -7.94 -7.22 13.88
C GLY A 68 -6.96 -8.20 14.50
N LYS A 69 -7.39 -8.93 15.53
CA LYS A 69 -6.58 -9.92 16.25
C LYS A 69 -6.02 -11.00 15.32
N GLN A 70 -6.85 -11.53 14.42
CA GLN A 70 -6.42 -12.53 13.44
C GLN A 70 -5.50 -11.93 12.37
N LEU A 71 -5.82 -10.74 11.86
CA LEU A 71 -5.00 -10.04 10.86
C LEU A 71 -3.59 -9.77 11.38
N ILE A 72 -3.48 -9.26 12.60
CA ILE A 72 -2.19 -8.99 13.26
C ILE A 72 -1.43 -10.30 13.51
N GLY A 73 -2.13 -11.35 13.95
CA GLY A 73 -1.54 -12.68 14.10
C GLY A 73 -0.94 -13.21 12.80
N LEU A 74 -1.66 -13.09 11.68
CA LEU A 74 -1.18 -13.49 10.36
C LEU A 74 -0.02 -12.63 9.87
N SER A 75 -0.02 -11.32 10.12
CA SER A 75 1.08 -10.44 9.68
C SER A 75 2.41 -10.75 10.36
N ASN A 76 2.38 -11.39 11.53
CA ASN A 76 3.59 -11.80 12.25
C ASN A 76 4.20 -13.10 11.73
N VAL A 77 3.50 -13.82 10.84
CA VAL A 77 4.02 -15.07 10.25
C VAL A 77 5.09 -14.73 9.22
N ARG A 78 6.34 -15.11 9.51
CA ARG A 78 7.41 -15.03 8.51
C ARG A 78 7.20 -16.07 7.42
N VAL A 79 7.02 -15.61 6.19
CA VAL A 79 7.04 -16.49 5.02
C VAL A 79 8.48 -16.96 4.81
N PRO A 80 8.73 -18.29 4.80
CA PRO A 80 10.08 -18.80 4.55
C PRO A 80 10.54 -18.37 3.16
N LEU A 81 11.68 -17.68 3.11
CA LEU A 81 12.35 -17.46 1.84
C LEU A 81 12.79 -18.82 1.33
N ARG A 82 12.32 -19.21 0.14
CA ARG A 82 12.77 -20.43 -0.52
C ARG A 82 14.29 -20.36 -0.59
N ASN A 83 15.00 -21.29 0.07
CA ASN A 83 16.44 -21.40 -0.07
C ASN A 83 16.72 -21.47 -1.57
N ARG A 84 17.41 -20.47 -2.11
CA ARG A 84 18.06 -20.63 -3.40
C ARG A 84 19.04 -21.76 -3.17
N ALA A 85 18.77 -22.93 -3.75
CA ALA A 85 19.85 -23.87 -4.00
C ALA A 85 20.93 -23.05 -4.70
N SER A 86 22.09 -22.95 -4.05
CA SER A 86 23.32 -22.45 -4.63
C SER A 86 23.47 -23.10 -6.00
N THR A 87 23.69 -22.26 -7.01
CA THR A 87 24.09 -22.58 -8.38
C THR A 87 25.01 -23.78 -8.48
#